data_AF-A0A1V6A001-F1
#
_entry.id   AF-A0A1V6A001-F1
#
_cell.length_a   1.000
_cell.length_b   1.000
_cell.length_c   1.000
_cell.angle_alpha   90.00
_cell.angle_beta   90.00
_cell.angle_gamma   90.00
#
_symmetry.space_group_name_H-M   'P 1'
#
loop_
_entity.id
_entity.type
_entity.pdbx_description
1 polymer ?
#
loop_
_entity_poly.entity_id
_entity_poly.type
_entity_poly.pdbx_seq_one_letter_code
_entity_poly.pdbx_strand_id
1 'polypeptide(L)'
;MPEDTRNWRPSIMVLSGNPNTRETLVSYAAWLNANKGIVVLANILVGSQVKFVAQRESAIRQMYNFLLEKDIKAFPHVVVADSIFAGIKILLRGSAYSPLRPNILACGWKGPANGFQEYMSILEEATILNISQVLISDKGHPLKAGAKRIDLWWRGRKNGPLMLLLAHLLIHNWEWAGDRIFVKRVIENEAGKEPALKALQALIADARVDATAEIVVSNSPFVEILHSNSKDADCVFLGFELPDEGNREKWYNAYESMLKDMPTTILVHSTDSKDYLSNGG
;
A
#
# COMPACT_ATOMS: atom_id res chain seq x y z
N MET A 1 5.34 -17.38 -18.35
CA MET A 1 6.75 -16.96 -18.25
C MET A 1 6.99 -16.53 -16.81
N PRO A 2 8.15 -16.81 -16.20
CA PRO A 2 8.46 -16.22 -14.91
C PRO A 2 8.41 -14.69 -15.06
N GLU A 3 7.72 -14.00 -14.16
CA GLU A 3 7.80 -12.54 -14.07
C GLU A 3 9.25 -12.18 -13.81
N ASP A 4 9.87 -11.51 -14.78
CA ASP A 4 11.21 -10.94 -14.62
C ASP A 4 11.13 -9.81 -13.59
N THR A 5 11.86 -9.95 -12.48
CA THR A 5 11.92 -8.91 -11.44
C THR A 5 12.38 -7.56 -11.99
N ARG A 6 13.12 -7.55 -13.12
CA ARG A 6 13.63 -6.36 -13.80
C ARG A 6 12.55 -5.51 -14.47
N ASN A 7 11.37 -6.08 -14.70
CA ASN A 7 10.22 -5.42 -15.35
C ASN A 7 8.98 -5.40 -14.46
N TRP A 8 9.15 -5.60 -13.15
CA TRP A 8 8.03 -5.54 -12.23
C TRP A 8 7.35 -4.17 -12.32
N ARG A 9 6.04 -4.18 -12.55
CA ARG A 9 5.21 -2.98 -12.65
C ARG A 9 4.03 -3.13 -11.71
N PRO A 10 3.63 -2.09 -10.96
CA PRO A 10 2.46 -2.19 -10.10
C PRO A 10 1.22 -2.50 -10.93
N SER A 11 0.61 -3.64 -10.67
CA SER A 11 -0.73 -4.01 -11.14
C SER A 11 -1.63 -4.00 -9.91
N ILE A 12 -2.32 -2.87 -9.71
CA ILE A 12 -2.99 -2.54 -8.45
C ILE A 12 -4.50 -2.72 -8.61
N MET A 13 -5.08 -3.65 -7.85
CA MET A 13 -6.52 -3.73 -7.64
C MET A 13 -6.90 -2.94 -6.39
N VAL A 14 -7.67 -1.88 -6.56
CA VAL A 14 -8.08 -0.97 -5.48
C VAL A 14 -9.51 -1.29 -5.06
N LEU A 15 -9.74 -1.63 -3.80
CA LEU A 15 -11.09 -1.80 -3.25
C LEU A 15 -11.72 -0.43 -2.94
N SER A 16 -11.96 0.36 -3.98
CA SER A 16 -12.41 1.75 -3.88
C SER A 16 -13.86 1.86 -3.43
N GLY A 17 -14.74 0.92 -3.81
CA GLY A 17 -16.18 1.15 -3.68
C GLY A 17 -16.59 2.37 -4.51
N ASN A 18 -17.34 3.31 -3.92
CA ASN A 18 -17.59 4.62 -4.54
C ASN A 18 -16.33 5.50 -4.41
N PRO A 19 -15.66 5.86 -5.52
CA PRO A 19 -14.40 6.61 -5.45
C PRO A 19 -14.57 8.04 -4.90
N ASN A 20 -15.76 8.65 -5.05
CA ASN A 20 -16.03 10.00 -4.54
C ASN A 20 -15.92 10.12 -3.02
N THR A 21 -16.10 9.02 -2.28
CA THR A 21 -15.99 9.02 -0.81
C THR A 21 -14.64 8.52 -0.32
N ARG A 22 -13.74 8.14 -1.23
CA ARG A 22 -12.42 7.55 -0.93
C ARG A 22 -11.35 8.08 -1.88
N GLU A 23 -11.40 9.38 -2.15
CA GLU A 23 -10.48 10.02 -3.09
C GLU A 23 -9.02 9.78 -2.71
N THR A 24 -8.64 9.94 -1.44
CA THR A 24 -7.26 9.68 -0.98
C THR A 24 -6.77 8.28 -1.34
N LEU A 25 -7.58 7.23 -1.08
CA LEU A 25 -7.22 5.85 -1.42
C LEU A 25 -6.96 5.69 -2.92
N VAL A 26 -7.81 6.31 -3.75
CA VAL A 26 -7.70 6.25 -5.21
C VAL A 26 -6.49 7.02 -5.71
N SER A 27 -6.26 8.23 -5.19
CA SER A 27 -5.11 9.07 -5.53
C SER A 27 -3.80 8.36 -5.19
N TYR A 28 -3.63 7.86 -3.96
CA TYR A 28 -2.43 7.13 -3.58
C TYR A 28 -2.23 5.86 -4.41
N ALA A 29 -3.29 5.09 -4.72
CA ALA A 29 -3.14 3.94 -5.61
C ALA A 29 -2.65 4.34 -7.02
N ALA A 30 -3.13 5.45 -7.56
CA ALA A 30 -2.66 5.99 -8.83
C ALA A 30 -1.22 6.51 -8.76
N TRP A 31 -0.86 7.21 -7.68
CA TRP A 31 0.48 7.75 -7.48
C TRP A 31 1.52 6.65 -7.30
N LEU A 32 1.21 5.61 -6.51
CA LEU A 32 2.04 4.42 -6.33
C LEU A 32 2.23 3.61 -7.62
N ASN A 33 1.34 3.79 -8.61
CA ASN A 33 1.51 3.21 -9.94
C ASN A 33 2.51 3.99 -10.82
N ALA A 34 2.59 5.31 -10.63
CA ALA A 34 3.39 6.24 -11.43
C ALA A 34 3.21 6.09 -12.96
N ASN A 35 2.00 5.70 -13.41
CA ASN A 35 1.69 5.38 -14.81
C ASN A 35 2.60 4.30 -15.43
N LYS A 36 3.22 3.45 -14.61
CA LYS A 36 4.10 2.37 -15.09
C LYS A 36 3.36 1.05 -15.26
N GLY A 37 2.19 0.88 -14.66
CA GLY A 37 1.42 -0.36 -14.77
C GLY A 37 -0.07 -0.09 -14.92
N ILE A 38 -0.89 -0.90 -14.23
CA ILE A 38 -2.34 -0.84 -14.35
C ILE A 38 -2.95 -0.59 -12.97
N VAL A 39 -3.96 0.27 -12.92
CA VAL A 39 -4.79 0.47 -11.73
C VAL A 39 -6.22 0.10 -12.09
N VAL A 40 -6.83 -0.78 -11.30
CA VAL A 40 -8.24 -1.18 -11.43
C VAL A 40 -8.99 -0.74 -10.18
N LEU A 41 -10.00 0.11 -10.34
CA LEU A 41 -10.90 0.51 -9.26
C LEU A 41 -12.06 -0.49 -9.18
N ALA A 42 -12.08 -1.28 -8.11
CA ALA A 42 -13.09 -2.29 -7.87
C ALA A 42 -14.24 -1.75 -6.99
N ASN A 43 -15.47 -1.97 -7.45
CA ASN A 43 -16.69 -1.72 -6.68
C ASN A 43 -17.58 -2.97 -6.68
N ILE A 44 -18.12 -3.31 -5.50
CA ILE A 44 -18.99 -4.46 -5.32
C ILE A 44 -20.39 -3.95 -5.00
N LEU A 45 -21.34 -4.25 -5.89
CA LEU A 45 -22.76 -4.02 -5.66
C LEU A 45 -23.37 -5.27 -5.01
N VAL A 46 -24.03 -5.10 -3.87
CA VAL A 46 -24.67 -6.22 -3.17
C VAL A 46 -26.07 -6.44 -3.73
N GLY A 47 -26.32 -7.61 -4.31
CA GLY A 47 -27.62 -7.96 -4.86
C GLY A 47 -27.58 -9.06 -5.91
N SER A 48 -28.73 -9.26 -6.59
CA SER A 48 -28.86 -10.27 -7.65
C SER A 48 -28.39 -9.73 -8.99
N GLN A 49 -27.48 -10.45 -9.66
CA GLN A 49 -26.91 -10.10 -10.98
C GLN A 49 -27.99 -9.68 -11.99
N VAL A 50 -29.08 -10.44 -12.10
CA VAL A 50 -30.16 -10.21 -13.08
C VAL A 50 -30.86 -8.87 -12.85
N LYS A 51 -31.03 -8.48 -11.58
CA LYS A 51 -31.74 -7.25 -11.21
C LYS A 51 -30.85 -6.01 -11.24
N PHE A 52 -29.53 -6.20 -11.21
CA PHE A 52 -28.55 -5.12 -11.03
C PHE A 52 -27.79 -4.75 -12.31
N VAL A 53 -28.19 -5.25 -13.49
CA VAL A 53 -27.52 -4.95 -14.76
C VAL A 53 -27.46 -3.44 -15.02
N ALA A 54 -28.59 -2.74 -14.92
CA ALA A 54 -28.65 -1.30 -15.16
C ALA A 54 -27.87 -0.49 -14.12
N GLN A 55 -27.92 -0.90 -12.85
CA GLN A 55 -27.20 -0.28 -11.73
C GLN A 55 -25.69 -0.47 -11.88
N ARG A 56 -25.26 -1.65 -12.34
CA ARG A 56 -23.86 -1.95 -12.64
C ARG A 56 -23.33 -1.02 -13.74
N GLU A 57 -24.03 -0.88 -14.85
CA GLU A 57 -23.64 0.03 -15.94
C GLU A 57 -23.61 1.50 -15.48
N SER A 58 -24.57 1.89 -14.63
CA SER A 58 -24.58 3.22 -14.01
C SER A 58 -23.35 3.45 -13.13
N ALA A 59 -23.01 2.48 -12.26
CA ALA A 59 -21.85 2.55 -11.38
C ALA A 59 -20.53 2.60 -12.17
N ILE A 60 -20.41 1.83 -13.27
CA ILE A 60 -19.25 1.88 -14.17
C ILE A 60 -19.09 3.30 -14.75
N ARG A 61 -20.18 3.87 -15.28
CA ARG A 61 -20.15 5.25 -15.83
C ARG A 61 -19.79 6.29 -14.78
N GLN A 62 -20.32 6.19 -13.58
CA GLN A 62 -19.98 7.11 -12.48
C GLN A 62 -18.50 7.05 -12.13
N MET A 63 -17.94 5.85 -12.00
CA MET A 63 -16.51 5.67 -11.72
C MET A 63 -15.64 6.17 -12.88
N TYR A 64 -16.06 5.92 -14.12
CA TYR A 64 -15.36 6.43 -15.30
C TYR A 64 -15.35 7.97 -15.35
N ASN A 65 -16.49 8.62 -15.07
CA ASN A 65 -16.57 10.08 -15.03
C ASN A 65 -15.67 10.66 -13.93
N PHE A 66 -15.65 10.05 -12.74
CA PHE A 66 -14.73 10.45 -11.67
C PHE A 66 -13.26 10.39 -12.12
N LEU A 67 -12.87 9.31 -12.80
CA LEU A 67 -11.51 9.14 -13.31
C LEU A 67 -11.14 10.21 -14.35
N LEU A 68 -12.07 10.56 -15.24
CA LEU A 68 -11.88 11.64 -16.21
C LEU A 68 -11.76 13.01 -15.54
N GLU A 69 -12.65 13.30 -14.59
CA GLU A 69 -12.66 14.58 -13.86
C GLU A 69 -11.35 14.81 -13.09
N LYS A 70 -10.80 13.75 -12.51
CA LYS A 70 -9.57 13.80 -11.70
C LYS A 70 -8.29 13.54 -12.49
N ASP A 71 -8.39 13.33 -13.81
CA ASP A 71 -7.26 12.93 -14.68
C ASP A 71 -6.48 11.69 -14.16
N ILE A 72 -7.21 10.70 -13.65
CA ILE A 72 -6.63 9.47 -13.09
C ILE A 72 -6.68 8.34 -14.13
N LYS A 73 -5.51 7.80 -14.48
CA LYS A 73 -5.38 6.66 -15.41
C LYS A 73 -5.63 5.33 -14.69
N ALA A 74 -6.90 4.95 -14.59
CA ALA A 74 -7.33 3.67 -14.04
C ALA A 74 -8.55 3.09 -14.81
N PHE A 75 -8.89 1.84 -14.52
CA PHE A 75 -10.05 1.16 -15.11
C PHE A 75 -11.12 0.88 -14.05
N PRO A 76 -12.38 1.27 -14.27
CA PRO A 76 -13.46 0.88 -13.37
C PRO A 76 -13.84 -0.59 -13.58
N HIS A 77 -14.00 -1.33 -12.50
CA HIS A 77 -14.48 -2.72 -12.53
C HIS A 77 -15.55 -2.95 -11.46
N VAL A 78 -16.78 -3.20 -11.93
CA VAL A 78 -17.94 -3.38 -11.05
C VAL A 78 -18.44 -4.82 -11.11
N VAL A 79 -18.52 -5.44 -9.94
CA VAL A 79 -19.04 -6.81 -9.75
C VAL A 79 -20.32 -6.73 -8.92
N VAL A 80 -21.32 -7.54 -9.27
CA VAL A 80 -22.50 -7.76 -8.43
C VAL A 80 -22.32 -9.10 -7.72
N ALA A 81 -22.55 -9.13 -6.40
CA ALA A 81 -22.40 -10.33 -5.60
C ALA A 81 -23.37 -10.33 -4.41
N ASP A 82 -23.52 -11.50 -3.77
CA ASP A 82 -24.41 -11.65 -2.60
C ASP A 82 -23.91 -10.90 -1.35
N SER A 83 -22.61 -10.60 -1.30
CA SER A 83 -22.00 -9.78 -0.26
C SER A 83 -20.72 -9.10 -0.78
N ILE A 84 -20.28 -8.06 -0.07
CA ILE A 84 -19.01 -7.36 -0.37
C ILE A 84 -17.85 -8.37 -0.36
N PHE A 85 -17.80 -9.23 0.66
CA PHE A 85 -16.73 -10.22 0.83
C PHE A 85 -16.71 -11.28 -0.27
N ALA A 86 -17.88 -11.79 -0.65
CA ALA A 86 -18.00 -12.72 -1.77
C ALA A 86 -17.54 -12.07 -3.08
N GLY A 87 -17.95 -10.82 -3.34
CA GLY A 87 -17.52 -10.07 -4.52
C GLY A 87 -16.01 -9.84 -4.57
N ILE A 88 -15.37 -9.52 -3.43
CA ILE A 88 -13.90 -9.38 -3.37
C ILE A 88 -13.21 -10.72 -3.66
N LYS A 89 -13.69 -11.84 -3.10
CA LYS A 89 -13.12 -13.16 -3.41
C LYS A 89 -13.27 -13.52 -4.88
N ILE A 90 -14.41 -13.20 -5.50
CA ILE A 90 -14.63 -13.38 -6.95
C ILE A 90 -13.60 -12.56 -7.75
N LEU A 91 -13.38 -11.30 -7.38
CA LEU A 91 -12.40 -10.43 -8.04
C LEU A 91 -10.97 -10.96 -7.93
N LEU A 92 -10.52 -11.33 -6.73
CA LEU A 92 -9.17 -11.83 -6.48
C LEU A 92 -8.93 -13.15 -7.22
N ARG A 93 -9.84 -14.12 -7.08
CA ARG A 93 -9.70 -15.44 -7.72
C ARG A 93 -9.88 -15.37 -9.23
N GLY A 94 -10.82 -14.55 -9.71
CA GLY A 94 -11.09 -14.38 -11.13
C GLY A 94 -9.94 -13.68 -11.87
N SER A 95 -9.23 -12.77 -11.19
CA SER A 95 -8.05 -12.12 -11.76
C SER A 95 -6.75 -12.92 -11.62
N ALA A 96 -6.71 -13.95 -10.75
CA ALA A 96 -5.51 -14.73 -10.46
C ALA A 96 -4.89 -15.45 -11.69
N TYR A 97 -5.69 -15.72 -12.71
CA TYR A 97 -5.27 -16.41 -13.94
C TYR A 97 -5.29 -15.52 -15.19
N SER A 98 -5.55 -14.23 -15.00
CA SER A 98 -5.53 -13.25 -16.09
C SER A 98 -4.08 -12.81 -16.38
N PRO A 99 -3.73 -12.51 -17.64
CA PRO A 99 -2.51 -11.76 -17.96
C PRO A 99 -2.43 -10.40 -17.23
N LEU A 100 -3.58 -9.89 -16.78
CA LEU A 100 -3.71 -8.64 -16.01
C LEU A 100 -3.90 -8.91 -14.51
N ARG A 101 -3.32 -10.00 -13.99
CA ARG A 101 -3.37 -10.34 -12.57
C ARG A 101 -2.84 -9.16 -11.73
N PRO A 102 -3.55 -8.74 -10.67
CA PRO A 102 -2.99 -7.77 -9.73
C PRO A 102 -1.84 -8.41 -8.96
N ASN A 103 -0.75 -7.67 -8.80
CA ASN A 103 0.31 -8.03 -7.86
C ASN A 103 0.21 -7.21 -6.56
N ILE A 104 -0.67 -6.20 -6.54
CA ILE A 104 -1.02 -5.44 -5.34
C ILE A 104 -2.53 -5.38 -5.17
N LEU A 105 -3.00 -5.68 -3.95
CA LEU A 105 -4.32 -5.35 -3.45
C LEU A 105 -4.21 -4.09 -2.59
N ALA A 106 -4.84 -3.00 -3.02
CA ALA A 106 -4.90 -1.76 -2.27
C ALA A 106 -6.27 -1.57 -1.62
N CYS A 107 -6.32 -1.28 -0.32
CA CYS A 107 -7.56 -0.98 0.38
C CYS A 107 -7.33 -0.05 1.57
N GLY A 108 -8.40 0.54 2.10
CA GLY A 108 -8.30 1.38 3.29
C GLY A 108 -8.06 0.55 4.55
N TRP A 109 -7.25 1.06 5.47
CA TRP A 109 -7.15 0.53 6.83
C TRP A 109 -8.52 0.60 7.50
N LYS A 110 -9.04 -0.56 7.91
CA LYS A 110 -10.34 -0.67 8.57
C LYS A 110 -10.18 -1.17 9.99
N GLY A 111 -10.93 -0.55 10.89
CA GLY A 111 -10.97 -0.94 12.30
C GLY A 111 -11.74 -2.22 12.59
N PRO A 112 -11.82 -2.63 13.87
CA PRO A 112 -12.37 -3.91 14.31
C PRO A 112 -13.91 -3.89 14.33
N ALA A 113 -14.52 -3.08 13.47
CA ALA A 113 -15.97 -3.03 13.30
C ALA A 113 -16.49 -4.36 12.73
N ASN A 114 -17.82 -4.48 12.62
CA ASN A 114 -18.47 -5.59 11.92
C ASN A 114 -17.77 -5.86 10.59
N GLY A 115 -17.26 -7.08 10.40
CA GLY A 115 -16.51 -7.45 9.20
C GLY A 115 -15.00 -7.61 9.36
N PHE A 116 -14.42 -7.46 10.56
CA PHE A 116 -12.96 -7.58 10.76
C PHE A 116 -12.42 -8.98 10.43
N GLN A 117 -13.16 -10.04 10.77
CA GLN A 117 -12.76 -11.41 10.44
C GLN A 117 -12.77 -11.63 8.93
N GLU A 118 -13.77 -11.11 8.24
CA GLU A 118 -13.85 -11.20 6.79
C GLU A 118 -12.82 -10.29 6.11
N TYR A 119 -12.46 -9.14 6.70
CA TYR A 119 -11.33 -8.32 6.26
C TYR A 119 -10.01 -9.07 6.35
N MET A 120 -9.75 -9.76 7.47
CA MET A 120 -8.58 -10.64 7.61
C MET A 120 -8.60 -11.77 6.58
N SER A 121 -9.75 -12.41 6.36
CA SER A 121 -9.90 -13.45 5.34
C SER A 121 -9.59 -12.95 3.93
N ILE A 122 -9.90 -11.68 3.61
CA ILE A 122 -9.51 -11.07 2.32
C ILE A 122 -7.98 -10.94 2.21
N LEU A 123 -7.32 -10.44 3.27
CA LEU A 123 -5.88 -10.24 3.25
C LEU A 123 -5.14 -11.59 3.13
N GLU A 124 -5.62 -12.61 3.84
CA GLU A 124 -5.11 -13.98 3.76
C GLU A 124 -5.30 -14.59 2.37
N GLU A 125 -6.48 -14.40 1.76
CA GLU A 125 -6.75 -14.85 0.39
C GLU A 125 -5.78 -14.18 -0.59
N ALA A 126 -5.53 -12.88 -0.45
CA ALA A 126 -4.54 -12.17 -1.26
C ALA A 126 -3.13 -12.76 -1.07
N THR A 127 -2.74 -13.12 0.16
CA THR A 127 -1.45 -13.77 0.45
C THR A 127 -1.35 -15.14 -0.20
N ILE A 128 -2.39 -15.98 -0.10
CA ILE A 128 -2.45 -17.29 -0.77
C ILE A 128 -2.30 -17.14 -2.29
N LEU A 129 -2.88 -16.07 -2.84
CA LEU A 129 -2.79 -15.72 -4.25
C LEU A 129 -1.50 -14.94 -4.58
N ASN A 130 -0.49 -14.86 -3.72
CA ASN A 130 0.76 -14.11 -3.98
C ASN A 130 0.50 -12.66 -4.48
N ILE A 131 -0.49 -11.99 -3.89
CA ILE A 131 -0.83 -10.59 -4.14
C ILE A 131 -0.40 -9.80 -2.90
N SER A 132 0.60 -8.94 -3.03
CA SER A 132 1.05 -8.05 -1.97
C SER A 132 -0.07 -7.09 -1.56
N GLN A 133 -0.11 -6.66 -0.31
CA GLN A 133 -1.18 -5.82 0.22
C GLN A 133 -0.64 -4.45 0.59
N VAL A 134 -1.40 -3.43 0.20
CA VAL A 134 -1.14 -2.03 0.52
C VAL A 134 -2.37 -1.49 1.23
N LEU A 135 -2.27 -1.26 2.54
CA LEU A 135 -3.36 -0.72 3.35
C LEU A 135 -3.10 0.76 3.60
N ILE A 136 -4.08 1.61 3.29
CA ILE A 136 -3.94 3.06 3.43
C ILE A 136 -4.73 3.53 4.64
N SER A 137 -4.01 4.00 5.66
CA SER A 137 -4.59 4.78 6.75
C SER A 137 -4.77 6.22 6.29
N ASP A 138 -5.98 6.53 5.83
CA ASP A 138 -6.34 7.79 5.19
C ASP A 138 -6.43 8.95 6.20
N LYS A 139 -5.62 9.98 5.98
CA LYS A 139 -5.63 11.26 6.69
C LYS A 139 -5.68 12.44 5.71
N GLY A 140 -6.08 12.18 4.46
CA GLY A 140 -6.09 13.14 3.35
C GLY A 140 -4.81 13.17 2.53
N HIS A 141 -4.80 14.07 1.54
CA HIS A 141 -3.61 14.39 0.75
C HIS A 141 -2.63 15.25 1.57
N PRO A 142 -1.34 15.28 1.21
CA PRO A 142 -0.38 16.20 1.81
C PRO A 142 -0.89 17.65 1.74
N LEU A 143 -0.92 18.34 2.88
CA LEU A 143 -1.42 19.72 2.97
C LEU A 143 -0.38 20.77 2.55
N LYS A 144 0.91 20.42 2.60
CA LYS A 144 2.01 21.37 2.39
C LYS A 144 2.31 21.56 0.90
N ALA A 145 2.36 22.81 0.48
CA ALA A 145 2.97 23.21 -0.78
C ALA A 145 4.50 23.19 -0.64
N GLY A 146 5.21 22.61 -1.61
CA GLY A 146 6.68 22.49 -1.59
C GLY A 146 7.17 21.06 -1.39
N ALA A 147 8.45 20.93 -1.02
CA ALA A 147 9.12 19.65 -0.83
C ALA A 147 8.51 18.89 0.36
N LYS A 148 8.07 17.66 0.07
CA LYS A 148 7.45 16.75 1.04
C LYS A 148 8.47 15.75 1.55
N ARG A 149 8.17 15.23 2.74
CA ARG A 149 8.97 14.21 3.43
C ARG A 149 8.22 12.88 3.42
N ILE A 150 8.86 11.85 2.89
CA ILE A 150 8.37 10.47 2.97
C ILE A 150 9.30 9.72 3.92
N ASP A 151 8.74 9.19 5.01
CA ASP A 151 9.48 8.38 5.97
C ASP A 151 9.12 6.90 5.84
N LEU A 152 10.10 6.05 5.54
CA LEU A 152 9.94 4.60 5.44
C LEU A 152 10.62 3.91 6.61
N TRP A 153 9.86 3.20 7.44
CA TRP A 153 10.40 2.46 8.58
C TRP A 153 10.71 1.00 8.23
N TRP A 154 11.99 0.71 8.12
CA TRP A 154 12.49 -0.61 7.76
C TRP A 154 12.65 -1.50 8.99
N ARG A 155 11.64 -2.35 9.27
CA ARG A 155 11.58 -3.23 10.47
C ARG A 155 11.83 -4.72 10.19
N GLY A 156 12.36 -5.06 9.02
CA GLY A 156 12.64 -6.45 8.64
C GLY A 156 12.98 -6.55 7.15
N ARG A 157 13.37 -7.73 6.66
CA ARG A 157 13.82 -7.85 5.25
C ARG A 157 12.69 -7.95 4.24
N LYS A 158 11.55 -8.55 4.61
CA LYS A 158 10.50 -8.97 3.67
C LYS A 158 9.80 -7.80 2.95
N ASN A 159 9.35 -6.79 3.69
CA ASN A 159 8.52 -5.71 3.13
C ASN A 159 9.34 -4.54 2.56
N GLY A 160 10.62 -4.45 2.93
CA GLY A 160 11.47 -3.30 2.63
C GLY A 160 11.64 -2.98 1.15
N PRO A 161 12.01 -3.96 0.29
CA PRO A 161 12.17 -3.71 -1.15
C PRO A 161 10.90 -3.15 -1.81
N LEU A 162 9.73 -3.74 -1.51
CA LEU A 162 8.46 -3.25 -2.05
C LEU A 162 8.12 -1.86 -1.53
N MET A 163 8.31 -1.59 -0.22
CA MET A 163 8.08 -0.25 0.33
C MET A 163 8.97 0.80 -0.34
N LEU A 164 10.26 0.49 -0.55
CA LEU A 164 11.21 1.41 -1.17
C LEU A 164 10.87 1.67 -2.63
N LEU A 165 10.49 0.62 -3.38
CA LEU A 165 9.99 0.76 -4.74
C LEU A 165 8.73 1.63 -4.81
N LEU A 166 7.76 1.38 -3.94
CA LEU A 166 6.51 2.15 -3.90
C LEU A 166 6.74 3.62 -3.53
N ALA A 167 7.62 3.89 -2.56
CA ALA A 167 8.03 5.26 -2.22
C ALA A 167 8.77 5.94 -3.39
N HIS A 168 9.63 5.22 -4.10
CA HIS A 168 10.28 5.71 -5.31
C HIS A 168 9.28 6.04 -6.43
N LEU A 169 8.25 5.21 -6.63
CA LEU A 169 7.21 5.49 -7.61
C LEU A 169 6.34 6.69 -7.19
N LEU A 170 6.05 6.82 -5.90
CA LEU A 170 5.29 7.96 -5.35
C LEU A 170 5.92 9.30 -5.75
N ILE A 171 7.24 9.46 -5.58
CA ILE A 171 7.95 10.72 -5.93
C ILE A 171 8.04 11.01 -7.44
N HIS A 172 7.71 10.05 -8.30
CA HIS A 172 7.61 10.28 -9.75
C HIS A 172 6.26 10.88 -10.15
N ASN A 173 5.32 10.99 -9.21
CA ASN A 173 4.10 11.73 -9.43
C ASN A 173 4.38 13.23 -9.29
N TRP A 174 3.75 14.05 -10.15
CA TRP A 174 3.92 15.50 -10.14
C TRP A 174 3.49 16.15 -8.81
N GLU A 175 2.51 15.56 -8.11
CA GLU A 175 2.09 16.01 -6.78
C GLU A 175 3.14 15.77 -5.71
N TRP A 176 4.14 14.92 -5.98
CA TRP A 176 5.23 14.54 -5.07
C TRP A 176 6.61 14.86 -5.66
N ALA A 177 6.68 15.78 -6.62
CA ALA A 177 7.92 16.13 -7.30
C ALA A 177 8.85 16.97 -6.40
N GLY A 178 10.12 16.54 -6.27
CA GLY A 178 11.16 17.24 -5.51
C GLY A 178 11.37 16.76 -4.06
N ASP A 179 10.81 15.60 -3.73
CA ASP A 179 10.67 15.13 -2.35
C ASP A 179 11.84 14.26 -1.87
N ARG A 180 11.99 14.14 -0.56
CA ARG A 180 13.08 13.37 0.09
C ARG A 180 12.53 12.13 0.76
N ILE A 181 13.03 10.97 0.34
CA ILE A 181 12.73 9.68 0.97
C ILE A 181 13.76 9.46 2.09
N PHE A 182 13.29 9.23 3.31
CA PHE A 182 14.11 8.83 4.45
C PHE A 182 13.82 7.38 4.79
N VAL A 183 14.82 6.51 4.63
CA VAL A 183 14.74 5.10 5.05
C VAL A 183 15.28 5.03 6.46
N LYS A 184 14.38 4.78 7.42
CA LYS A 184 14.67 4.81 8.85
C LYS A 184 14.74 3.41 9.43
N ARG A 185 15.69 3.19 10.33
CA ARG A 185 15.78 1.95 11.11
C ARG A 185 16.11 2.27 12.57
N VAL A 186 15.39 1.61 13.48
CA VAL A 186 15.68 1.67 14.92
C VAL A 186 16.70 0.61 15.30
N ILE A 187 17.65 0.97 16.16
CA ILE A 187 18.56 0.05 16.86
C ILE A 187 18.66 0.43 18.34
N GLU A 188 19.05 -0.52 19.18
CA GLU A 188 19.12 -0.33 20.64
C GLU A 188 20.48 0.24 21.10
N ASN A 189 21.56 -0.06 20.37
CA ASN A 189 22.93 0.23 20.79
C ASN A 189 23.65 1.15 19.82
N GLU A 190 24.24 2.23 20.33
CA GLU A 190 25.03 3.21 19.56
C GLU A 190 26.21 2.54 18.83
N ALA A 191 26.82 1.51 19.42
CA ALA A 191 27.91 0.76 18.79
C ALA A 191 27.49 0.09 17.46
N GLY A 192 26.20 -0.21 17.30
CA GLY A 192 25.63 -0.78 16.08
C GLY A 192 25.27 0.25 15.00
N LYS A 193 25.40 1.55 15.27
CA LYS A 193 24.93 2.62 14.38
C LYS A 193 25.65 2.68 13.06
N GLU A 194 26.98 2.72 13.07
CA GLU A 194 27.77 2.78 11.83
C GLU A 194 27.59 1.54 10.95
N PRO A 195 27.67 0.29 11.48
CA PRO A 195 27.37 -0.90 10.68
C PRO A 195 25.95 -0.91 10.12
N ALA A 196 24.95 -0.52 10.92
CA ALA A 196 23.55 -0.48 10.48
C ALA A 196 23.33 0.58 9.38
N LEU A 197 23.95 1.76 9.52
CA LEU A 197 23.90 2.83 8.53
C LEU A 197 24.51 2.39 7.21
N LYS A 198 25.73 1.81 7.25
CA LYS A 198 26.40 1.28 6.04
C LYS A 198 25.56 0.20 5.35
N ALA A 199 24.99 -0.72 6.11
CA ALA A 199 24.11 -1.76 5.57
C ALA A 199 22.86 -1.16 4.91
N LEU A 200 22.24 -0.14 5.51
CA LEU A 200 21.06 0.49 4.96
C LEU A 200 21.37 1.33 3.71
N GLN A 201 22.49 2.05 3.72
CA GLN A 201 23.00 2.78 2.55
C GLN A 201 23.32 1.85 1.38
N ALA A 202 23.93 0.69 1.65
CA ALA A 202 24.20 -0.32 0.63
C ALA A 202 22.90 -0.83 -0.02
N LEU A 203 21.85 -1.07 0.77
CA LEU A 203 20.54 -1.49 0.25
C LEU A 203 19.88 -0.40 -0.61
N ILE A 204 19.96 0.87 -0.19
CA ILE A 204 19.43 2.00 -0.97
C ILE A 204 20.21 2.17 -2.28
N ALA A 205 21.53 2.06 -2.23
CA ALA A 205 22.41 2.20 -3.38
C ALA A 205 22.19 1.07 -4.40
N ASP A 206 22.08 -0.17 -3.94
CA ASP A 206 21.76 -1.32 -4.79
C ASP A 206 20.39 -1.14 -5.45
N ALA A 207 19.44 -0.58 -4.70
CA ALA A 207 18.13 -0.23 -5.20
C ALA A 207 18.11 0.94 -6.20
N ARG A 208 19.20 1.71 -6.30
CA ARG A 208 19.34 2.92 -7.13
C ARG A 208 18.23 3.95 -6.91
N VAL A 209 17.72 4.02 -5.68
CA VAL A 209 16.72 5.01 -5.27
C VAL A 209 17.44 6.17 -4.59
N ASP A 210 17.07 7.40 -4.95
CA ASP A 210 17.52 8.60 -4.24
C ASP A 210 16.80 8.68 -2.88
N ALA A 211 17.41 8.09 -1.85
CA ALA A 211 16.90 8.08 -0.49
C ALA A 211 18.03 8.25 0.54
N THR A 212 17.68 8.83 1.68
CA THR A 212 18.61 9.06 2.79
C THR A 212 18.42 7.99 3.85
N ALA A 213 19.49 7.29 4.23
CA ALA A 213 19.47 6.35 5.34
C ALA A 213 19.59 7.08 6.68
N GLU A 214 18.73 6.74 7.64
CA GLU A 214 18.72 7.32 8.98
C GLU A 214 18.60 6.21 10.04
N ILE A 215 19.53 6.20 11.00
CA ILE A 215 19.52 5.26 12.11
C ILE A 215 19.11 5.99 13.38
N VAL A 216 18.03 5.52 13.98
CA VAL A 216 17.53 6.02 15.27
C VAL A 216 17.98 5.06 16.36
N VAL A 217 18.82 5.55 17.28
CA VAL A 217 19.26 4.75 18.43
C VAL A 217 18.35 5.06 19.60
N SER A 218 17.58 4.08 20.05
CA SER A 218 16.67 4.25 21.18
C SER A 218 16.22 2.89 21.73
N ASN A 219 15.98 2.86 23.03
CA ASN A 219 15.39 1.73 23.76
C ASN A 219 13.90 1.95 24.07
N SER A 220 13.32 3.08 23.64
CA SER A 220 11.89 3.36 23.83
C SER A 220 11.01 2.41 23.00
N PRO A 221 9.74 2.23 23.38
CA PRO A 221 8.77 1.56 22.54
C PRO A 221 8.70 2.15 21.13
N PHE A 222 8.60 1.29 20.10
CA PHE A 222 8.62 1.72 18.71
C PHE A 222 7.55 2.77 18.36
N VAL A 223 6.36 2.70 18.99
CA VAL A 223 5.28 3.68 18.76
C VAL A 223 5.74 5.10 19.09
N GLU A 224 6.42 5.28 20.22
CA GLU A 224 6.94 6.58 20.66
C GLU A 224 8.04 7.09 19.72
N ILE A 225 8.91 6.18 19.27
CA ILE A 225 9.97 6.49 18.31
C ILE A 225 9.36 6.93 16.97
N LEU A 226 8.38 6.18 16.46
CA LEU A 226 7.68 6.49 15.22
C LEU A 226 7.05 7.89 15.28
N HIS A 227 6.28 8.15 16.33
CA HIS A 227 5.57 9.42 16.52
C HIS A 227 6.52 10.60 16.67
N SER A 228 7.57 10.46 17.48
CA SER A 228 8.55 11.54 17.70
C SER A 228 9.37 11.90 16.45
N ASN A 229 9.56 10.96 15.52
CA ASN A 229 10.43 11.15 14.38
C ASN A 229 9.70 11.42 13.05
N SER A 230 8.41 11.08 12.95
CA SER A 230 7.71 11.05 11.64
C SER A 230 6.30 11.65 11.66
N LYS A 231 5.88 12.29 12.76
CA LYS A 231 4.56 12.94 12.84
C LYS A 231 4.43 14.16 11.92
N ASP A 232 5.55 14.80 11.59
CA ASP A 232 5.65 15.97 10.72
C ASP A 232 5.89 15.60 9.24
N ALA A 233 6.06 14.31 8.94
CA ALA A 233 6.17 13.80 7.58
C ALA A 233 4.85 13.96 6.81
N ASP A 234 4.94 13.92 5.48
CA ASP A 234 3.77 14.03 4.60
C ASP A 234 3.20 12.65 4.24
N CYS A 235 4.04 11.61 4.27
CA CYS A 235 3.61 10.22 4.21
C CYS A 235 4.58 9.32 4.96
N VAL A 236 4.03 8.28 5.58
CA VAL A 236 4.81 7.26 6.29
C VAL A 236 4.56 5.89 5.67
N PHE A 237 5.61 5.10 5.49
CA PHE A 237 5.53 3.69 5.10
C PHE A 237 5.92 2.80 6.28
N LEU A 238 5.07 1.81 6.59
CA LEU A 238 5.37 0.77 7.57
C LEU A 238 5.14 -0.62 6.96
N GLY A 239 6.03 -1.56 7.26
CA GLY A 239 5.82 -2.96 6.91
C GLY A 239 4.93 -3.66 7.94
N PHE A 240 4.10 -4.61 7.50
CA PHE A 240 3.36 -5.51 8.40
C PHE A 240 3.44 -6.97 7.98
N GLU A 241 3.21 -7.86 8.95
CA GLU A 241 2.94 -9.27 8.72
C GLU A 241 1.54 -9.58 9.21
N LEU A 242 0.83 -10.47 8.51
CA LEU A 242 -0.48 -10.92 8.95
C LEU A 242 -0.35 -11.73 10.25
N PRO A 243 -1.17 -11.45 11.27
CA PRO A 243 -1.13 -12.19 12.52
C PRO A 243 -1.84 -13.53 12.40
N ASP A 244 -1.46 -14.48 13.25
CA ASP A 244 -2.26 -15.69 13.47
C ASP A 244 -3.63 -15.33 14.05
N GLU A 245 -4.62 -16.21 13.87
CA GLU A 245 -6.02 -15.96 14.24
C GLU A 245 -6.19 -15.48 15.69
N GLY A 246 -5.49 -16.11 16.65
CA GLY A 246 -5.54 -15.74 18.07
C GLY A 246 -4.87 -14.40 18.43
N ASN A 247 -4.11 -13.79 17.50
CA ASN A 247 -3.36 -12.55 17.71
C ASN A 247 -3.92 -11.36 16.92
N ARG A 248 -4.99 -11.54 16.12
CA ARG A 248 -5.54 -10.52 15.22
C ARG A 248 -5.91 -9.21 15.93
N GLU A 249 -6.55 -9.28 17.09
CA GLU A 249 -6.95 -8.09 17.86
C GLU A 249 -5.73 -7.35 18.43
N LYS A 250 -4.77 -8.08 19.01
CA LYS A 250 -3.52 -7.49 19.52
C LYS A 250 -2.73 -6.81 18.41
N TRP A 251 -2.62 -7.46 17.25
CA TRP A 251 -1.98 -6.89 16.06
C TRP A 251 -2.68 -5.60 15.62
N TYR A 252 -4.01 -5.62 15.53
CA TYR A 252 -4.77 -4.45 15.12
C TYR A 252 -4.54 -3.28 16.09
N ASN A 253 -4.69 -3.52 17.39
CA ASN A 253 -4.49 -2.51 18.42
C ASN A 253 -3.06 -1.93 18.41
N ALA A 254 -2.05 -2.75 18.09
CA ALA A 254 -0.67 -2.28 17.95
C ALA A 254 -0.50 -1.32 16.76
N TYR A 255 -1.07 -1.65 15.59
CA TYR A 255 -1.03 -0.75 14.43
C TYR A 255 -1.91 0.48 14.62
N GLU A 256 -3.09 0.33 15.23
CA GLU A 256 -3.95 1.48 15.53
C GLU A 256 -3.25 2.51 16.43
N SER A 257 -2.50 2.02 17.43
CA SER A 257 -1.65 2.88 18.28
C SER A 257 -0.55 3.57 17.46
N MET A 258 0.10 2.86 16.53
CA MET A 258 1.10 3.44 15.63
C MET A 258 0.51 4.50 14.69
N LEU A 259 -0.69 4.27 14.17
CA LEU A 259 -1.35 5.12 13.16
C LEU A 259 -2.05 6.34 13.75
N LYS A 260 -2.31 6.33 15.06
CA LYS A 260 -2.96 7.43 15.76
C LYS A 260 -2.11 8.70 15.66
N ASP A 261 -2.75 9.82 15.30
CA ASP A 261 -2.13 11.15 15.16
C ASP A 261 -0.94 11.23 14.18
N MET A 262 -0.83 10.25 13.27
CA MET A 262 0.14 10.22 12.17
C MET A 262 -0.47 10.78 10.88
N PRO A 263 0.35 11.25 9.92
CA PRO A 263 -0.09 11.55 8.56
C PRO A 263 -0.58 10.29 7.83
N THR A 264 -1.04 10.46 6.59
CA THR A 264 -1.45 9.32 5.75
C THR A 264 -0.33 8.29 5.69
N THR A 265 -0.64 7.09 6.20
CA THR A 265 0.33 6.02 6.40
C THR A 265 -0.02 4.84 5.50
N ILE A 266 0.98 4.36 4.77
CA ILE A 266 0.89 3.23 3.87
C ILE A 266 1.50 2.01 4.56
N LEU A 267 0.65 1.03 4.85
CA LEU A 267 1.08 -0.25 5.41
C LEU A 267 1.30 -1.24 4.27
N VAL A 268 2.45 -1.90 4.25
CA VAL A 268 2.84 -2.80 3.15
C VAL A 268 3.14 -4.21 3.69
N HIS A 269 2.48 -5.21 3.10
CA HIS A 269 2.84 -6.61 3.22
C HIS A 269 3.24 -7.12 1.84
N SER A 270 4.50 -7.52 1.69
CA SER A 270 5.00 -8.15 0.48
C SER A 270 4.75 -9.65 0.55
N THR A 271 4.17 -10.27 -0.47
CA THR A 271 4.00 -11.74 -0.50
C THR A 271 5.25 -12.48 -0.94
N ASP A 272 6.22 -11.78 -1.53
CA ASP A 272 7.49 -12.36 -1.91
C ASP A 272 8.67 -11.62 -1.26
N SER A 273 9.81 -12.31 -1.15
CA SER A 273 11.08 -11.73 -0.74
C SER A 273 11.90 -11.30 -1.96
N LYS A 274 11.27 -11.01 -3.10
CA LYS A 274 12.00 -10.69 -4.33
C LYS A 274 12.66 -9.34 -4.17
N ASP A 275 13.88 -9.28 -4.66
CA ASP A 275 14.58 -8.02 -4.82
C ASP A 275 14.13 -7.37 -6.13
N TYR A 276 13.08 -6.56 -6.04
CA TYR A 276 12.51 -5.82 -7.17
C TYR A 276 13.46 -4.76 -7.75
N LEU A 277 14.62 -4.55 -7.13
CA LEU A 277 15.51 -3.43 -7.42
C LEU A 277 16.90 -3.90 -7.89
N SER A 278 17.22 -5.20 -7.73
CA SER A 278 18.47 -5.81 -8.23
C SER A 278 18.59 -5.82 -9.76
N ASN A 279 19.73 -5.33 -10.27
CA ASN A 279 20.19 -5.50 -11.66
C ASN A 279 21.57 -6.17 -11.64
N GLY A 280 21.69 -7.37 -12.20
CA GLY A 280 22.98 -8.08 -12.29
C GLY A 280 23.64 -7.91 -13.67
N GLY A 281 24.92 -7.53 -13.65
CA GLY A 281 25.91 -7.76 -14.72
C GLY A 281 25.94 -6.74 -15.84
#